data_AF-A0A9X1TSB5-F1
#
_entry.id   AF-A0A9X1TSB5-F1
#
_cell.length_a   1.000
_cell.length_b   1.000
_cell.length_c   1.000
_cell.angle_alpha   90.00
_cell.angle_beta   90.00
_cell.angle_gamma   90.00
#
_symmetry.space_group_name_H-M   'P 1'
#
loop_
_entity.id
_entity.type
_entity.pdbx_description
1 polymer ?
#
loop_
_entity_poly.entity_id
_entity_poly.type
_entity_poly.pdbx_seq_one_letter_code
_entity_poly.pdbx_strand_id
1 'polypeptide(L)'
;MSVAPTAPTAPAEAQTPARVLRHRAALPLLVCVLYAVLQLAAGPQWTLFPDSYRYARAAEQYLGASREEAHGTALAAYCASRAARTAHEERLQPLTRQSERAIEAGEERECLDRWADAPDITTGDARYQAIFSTRPGYPLLAAPFVGAFGVLTGMRVLGLVTAAAGSLLVFGLLRCAGLGRRAAAAGQVAFLATPLGWWSAQALGEGLFTLCTLGVLWGGLLLIRNRRLPTAMAITVVSYVAAVITRYSSVLVLAALLTAATVGALCASRRLRHRGTVVFAGLSAVAAGSVAVAMRVLGLPSSQITLQDTFTRHFTAPEVADPWGALFGLAAGFWRHWFAEQAALPYFLLLTALAAWALATYGDGLGWLALATALTGACLVTAHPLVQEADRLGVLMWMPVVLGLPLIVERHWAMRPVRELEKRRAGASDSR
;
A
#
# COMPACT_ATOMS: atom_id res chain seq x y z
N MET A 1 -8.96 77.90 23.39
CA MET A 1 -9.22 76.93 22.30
C MET A 1 -8.56 75.62 22.69
N SER A 2 -9.39 74.60 22.96
CA SER A 2 -8.98 73.33 23.58
C SER A 2 -8.38 72.39 22.54
N VAL A 3 -7.16 71.91 22.77
CA VAL A 3 -6.47 70.92 21.93
C VAL A 3 -6.91 69.53 22.41
N ALA A 4 -7.56 68.78 21.53
CA ALA A 4 -7.97 67.40 21.79
C ALA A 4 -6.77 66.44 21.64
N PRO A 5 -6.59 65.46 22.54
CA PRO A 5 -5.54 64.46 22.41
C PRO A 5 -5.97 63.35 21.44
N THR A 6 -5.13 63.08 20.45
CA THR A 6 -5.25 61.93 19.55
C THR A 6 -4.90 60.64 20.29
N ALA A 7 -5.84 59.70 20.34
CA ALA A 7 -5.63 58.36 20.88
C ALA A 7 -4.72 57.53 19.95
N PRO A 8 -3.80 56.72 20.49
CA PRO A 8 -3.00 55.80 19.70
C PRO A 8 -3.85 54.63 19.20
N THR A 9 -3.84 54.41 17.88
CA THR A 9 -4.40 53.21 17.24
C THR A 9 -3.66 51.97 17.73
N ALA A 10 -4.40 51.03 18.32
CA ALA A 10 -3.91 49.71 18.69
C ALA A 10 -3.42 48.93 17.44
N PRO A 11 -2.32 48.16 17.54
CA PRO A 11 -1.85 47.34 16.44
C PRO A 11 -2.82 46.18 16.18
N ALA A 12 -3.15 45.96 14.90
CA ALA A 12 -3.97 44.86 14.44
C ALA A 12 -3.36 43.50 14.87
N GLU A 13 -4.02 42.85 15.82
CA GLU A 13 -3.67 41.54 16.37
C GLU A 13 -3.69 40.44 15.29
N ALA A 14 -2.51 39.87 15.02
CA ALA A 14 -2.16 38.45 15.20
C ALA A 14 -3.18 37.31 14.88
N GLN A 15 -4.17 37.47 13.99
CA GLN A 15 -5.11 36.38 13.64
C GLN A 15 -4.72 35.52 12.41
N THR A 16 -3.54 35.71 11.82
CA THR A 16 -3.25 35.18 10.46
C THR A 16 -2.59 33.78 10.35
N PRO A 17 -1.91 33.17 11.34
CA PRO A 17 -1.23 31.89 11.10
C PRO A 17 -2.19 30.68 11.13
N ALA A 18 -3.17 30.65 12.04
CA ALA A 18 -4.05 29.49 12.23
C ALA A 18 -5.03 29.27 11.06
N ARG A 19 -5.57 30.34 10.49
CA ARG A 19 -6.52 30.27 9.35
C ARG A 19 -5.83 29.79 8.07
N VAL A 20 -4.57 30.19 7.87
CA VAL A 20 -3.76 29.73 6.74
C VAL A 20 -3.38 28.26 6.88
N LEU A 21 -3.03 27.77 8.07
CA LEU A 21 -2.76 26.35 8.31
C LEU A 21 -4.00 25.45 8.09
N ARG A 22 -5.19 25.89 8.53
CA ARG A 22 -6.46 25.16 8.31
C ARG A 22 -6.77 24.89 6.84
N HIS A 23 -6.61 25.90 5.97
CA HIS A 23 -6.84 25.71 4.53
C HIS A 23 -5.77 24.84 3.84
N ARG A 24 -4.59 24.66 4.45
CA ARG A 24 -3.49 23.88 3.86
C ARG A 24 -3.68 22.37 4.00
N ALA A 25 -4.32 21.91 5.08
CA ALA A 25 -4.60 20.50 5.34
C ALA A 25 -5.99 20.05 4.85
N ALA A 26 -6.91 20.99 4.57
CA ALA A 26 -8.29 20.67 4.23
C ALA A 26 -8.44 19.77 3.01
N LEU A 27 -7.69 20.03 1.93
CA LEU A 27 -7.81 19.24 0.68
C LEU A 27 -7.40 17.76 0.86
N PRO A 28 -6.18 17.43 1.34
CA PRO A 28 -5.80 16.02 1.48
C PRO A 28 -6.64 15.27 2.50
N LEU A 29 -7.12 15.94 3.56
CA LEU A 29 -8.04 15.32 4.51
C LEU A 29 -9.43 15.09 3.90
N LEU A 30 -9.94 16.04 3.10
CA LEU A 30 -11.20 15.87 2.38
C LEU A 30 -11.15 14.67 1.43
N VAL A 31 -10.03 14.43 0.75
CA VAL A 31 -9.82 13.24 -0.09
C VAL A 31 -9.93 11.95 0.74
N CYS A 32 -9.31 11.89 1.92
CA CYS A 32 -9.43 10.74 2.82
C CYS A 32 -10.87 10.54 3.31
N VAL A 33 -11.56 11.61 3.70
CA VAL A 33 -12.95 11.54 4.17
C VAL A 33 -13.86 11.07 3.04
N LEU A 34 -13.72 11.62 1.83
CA LEU A 34 -14.49 11.20 0.67
C LEU A 34 -14.26 9.71 0.36
N TYR A 35 -13.01 9.26 0.40
CA TYR A 35 -12.70 7.84 0.22
C TYR A 35 -13.35 6.96 1.29
N ALA A 36 -13.26 7.35 2.57
CA ALA A 36 -13.91 6.60 3.65
C ALA A 36 -15.44 6.53 3.46
N VAL A 37 -16.09 7.62 3.05
CA VAL A 37 -17.52 7.64 2.72
C VAL A 37 -17.84 6.72 1.55
N LEU A 38 -17.02 6.74 0.49
CA LEU A 38 -17.18 5.84 -0.66
C LEU A 38 -17.00 4.36 -0.25
N GLN A 39 -16.05 4.05 0.64
CA GLN A 39 -15.86 2.69 1.17
C GLN A 39 -17.00 2.21 2.07
N LEU A 40 -17.71 3.13 2.74
CA LEU A 40 -18.95 2.81 3.46
C LEU A 40 -20.10 2.56 2.47
N ALA A 41 -20.18 3.34 1.38
CA ALA A 41 -21.20 3.21 0.35
C ALA A 41 -20.99 1.99 -0.56
N ALA A 42 -19.75 1.50 -0.69
CA ALA A 42 -19.40 0.35 -1.52
C ALA A 42 -20.04 -0.99 -1.06
N GLY A 43 -20.72 -1.03 0.09
CA GLY A 43 -21.41 -2.24 0.56
C GLY A 43 -20.45 -3.33 1.05
N PRO A 44 -20.85 -4.62 1.01
CA PRO A 44 -20.09 -5.75 1.56
C PRO A 44 -18.95 -6.22 0.63
N GLN A 45 -18.39 -5.32 -0.18
CA GLN A 45 -17.25 -5.61 -1.06
C GLN A 45 -15.96 -5.87 -0.26
N TRP A 46 -15.91 -5.39 0.98
CA TRP A 46 -14.89 -5.74 1.95
C TRP A 46 -15.25 -7.07 2.63
N THR A 47 -14.31 -8.02 2.66
CA THR A 47 -14.47 -9.34 3.30
C THR A 47 -13.18 -9.75 3.97
N LEU A 48 -13.25 -10.64 4.96
CA LEU A 48 -12.07 -11.32 5.47
C LEU A 48 -11.61 -12.41 4.48
N PHE A 49 -10.30 -12.55 4.36
CA PHE A 49 -9.62 -13.62 3.62
C PHE A 49 -9.10 -14.67 4.61
N PRO A 50 -8.66 -15.86 4.14
CA PRO A 50 -8.02 -16.83 5.01
C PRO A 50 -6.84 -16.26 5.82
N ASP A 51 -6.05 -15.38 5.21
CA ASP A 51 -4.96 -14.66 5.88
C ASP A 51 -5.48 -13.71 6.96
N SER A 52 -6.59 -13.00 6.67
CA SER A 52 -7.22 -12.08 7.60
C SER A 52 -7.72 -12.79 8.87
N TYR A 53 -8.27 -13.99 8.73
CA TYR A 53 -8.65 -14.84 9.86
C TYR A 53 -7.44 -15.13 10.78
N ARG A 54 -6.27 -15.44 10.22
CA ARG A 54 -5.06 -15.70 11.03
C ARG A 54 -4.56 -14.45 11.72
N TYR A 55 -4.63 -13.31 11.04
CA TYR A 55 -4.28 -12.03 11.64
C TYR A 55 -5.25 -11.63 12.76
N ALA A 56 -6.55 -11.88 12.58
CA ALA A 56 -7.56 -11.69 13.62
C ALA A 56 -7.31 -12.58 14.84
N ARG A 57 -7.09 -13.89 14.62
CA ARG A 57 -6.78 -14.85 15.68
C ARG A 57 -5.52 -14.45 16.45
N ALA A 58 -4.47 -14.02 15.76
CA ALA A 58 -3.25 -13.55 16.40
C ALA A 58 -3.47 -12.23 17.19
N ALA A 59 -4.29 -11.32 16.67
CA ALA A 59 -4.65 -10.08 17.36
C ALA A 59 -5.42 -10.36 18.66
N GLU A 60 -6.40 -11.26 18.64
CA GLU A 60 -7.15 -11.72 19.83
C GLU A 60 -6.21 -12.37 20.86
N GLN A 61 -5.25 -13.21 20.42
CA GLN A 61 -4.25 -13.80 21.32
C GLN A 61 -3.36 -12.74 21.97
N TYR A 62 -2.99 -11.66 21.26
CA TYR A 62 -2.26 -10.54 21.85
C TYR A 62 -3.09 -9.74 22.85
N LEU A 63 -4.41 -9.79 22.75
CA LEU A 63 -5.33 -9.23 23.75
C LEU A 63 -5.54 -10.16 24.95
N GLY A 64 -4.96 -11.36 24.93
CA GLY A 64 -4.99 -12.33 26.04
C GLY A 64 -6.01 -13.45 25.87
N ALA A 65 -6.74 -13.52 24.76
CA ALA A 65 -7.64 -14.64 24.49
C ALA A 65 -6.86 -15.95 24.36
N SER A 66 -7.45 -17.05 24.85
CA SER A 66 -6.92 -18.39 24.58
C SER A 66 -6.96 -18.68 23.07
N ARG A 67 -6.19 -19.69 22.64
CA ARG A 67 -6.15 -20.06 21.21
C ARG A 67 -7.52 -20.50 20.67
N GLU A 68 -8.31 -21.17 21.50
CA GLU A 68 -9.65 -21.66 21.17
C GLU A 68 -10.66 -20.51 21.06
N GLU A 69 -10.68 -19.59 22.03
CA GLU A 69 -11.53 -18.38 21.98
C GLU A 69 -11.17 -17.49 20.78
N ALA A 70 -9.88 -17.31 20.53
CA ALA A 70 -9.39 -16.55 19.39
C ALA A 70 -9.75 -17.21 18.05
N HIS A 71 -9.73 -18.55 17.98
CA HIS A 71 -10.20 -19.30 16.80
C HIS A 71 -11.69 -19.08 16.58
N GLY A 72 -12.53 -19.29 17.60
CA GLY A 72 -13.97 -19.12 17.50
C GLY A 72 -14.37 -17.71 17.09
N THR A 73 -13.76 -16.69 17.70
CA THR A 73 -14.05 -15.28 17.39
C THR A 73 -13.61 -14.90 15.98
N ALA A 74 -12.40 -15.29 15.57
CA ALA A 74 -11.90 -15.02 14.22
C ALA A 74 -12.69 -15.79 13.15
N LEU A 75 -13.10 -17.03 13.45
CA LEU A 75 -13.90 -17.86 12.55
C LEU A 75 -15.31 -17.28 12.36
N ALA A 76 -15.99 -16.90 13.44
CA ALA A 76 -17.29 -16.25 13.36
C ALA A 76 -17.24 -14.97 12.52
N ALA A 77 -16.24 -14.11 12.74
CA ALA A 77 -16.01 -12.94 11.92
C ALA A 77 -15.77 -13.30 10.44
N TYR A 78 -14.91 -14.29 10.18
CA TYR A 78 -14.62 -14.75 8.81
C TYR A 78 -15.90 -15.22 8.10
N CYS A 79 -16.65 -16.13 8.72
CA CYS A 79 -17.89 -16.67 8.18
C CYS A 79 -18.96 -15.60 7.96
N ALA A 80 -19.18 -14.71 8.93
CA ALA A 80 -20.13 -13.61 8.78
C ALA A 80 -19.77 -12.69 7.60
N SER A 81 -18.49 -12.31 7.44
CA SER A 81 -18.09 -11.45 6.31
C SER A 81 -18.25 -12.12 4.95
N ARG A 82 -17.98 -13.43 4.88
CA ARG A 82 -18.12 -14.21 3.65
C ARG A 82 -19.59 -14.41 3.30
N ALA A 83 -20.42 -14.74 4.29
CA ALA A 83 -21.86 -14.88 4.13
C ALA A 83 -22.52 -13.59 3.63
N ALA A 84 -22.18 -12.44 4.22
CA ALA A 84 -22.68 -11.15 3.77
C ALA A 84 -22.28 -10.83 2.31
N ARG A 85 -21.04 -11.16 1.92
CA ARG A 85 -20.57 -11.00 0.54
C ARG A 85 -21.30 -11.94 -0.42
N THR A 86 -21.43 -13.23 -0.08
CA THR A 86 -22.14 -14.21 -0.90
C THR A 86 -23.61 -13.81 -1.07
N ALA A 87 -24.29 -13.44 0.01
CA ALA A 87 -25.69 -12.99 -0.05
C ALA A 87 -25.87 -11.77 -0.96
N HIS A 88 -24.91 -10.84 -0.95
CA HIS A 88 -24.92 -9.69 -1.83
C HIS A 88 -24.70 -10.06 -3.31
N GLU A 89 -23.72 -10.94 -3.60
CA GLU A 89 -23.45 -11.43 -4.95
C GLU A 89 -24.65 -12.25 -5.50
N GLU A 90 -25.24 -13.11 -4.68
CA GLU A 90 -26.43 -13.91 -5.01
C GLU A 90 -27.66 -13.04 -5.29
N ARG A 91 -27.86 -11.95 -4.55
CA ARG A 91 -28.95 -11.01 -4.80
C ARG A 91 -28.88 -10.35 -6.18
N LEU A 92 -27.69 -10.24 -6.76
CA LEU A 92 -27.50 -9.69 -8.10
C LEU A 92 -27.82 -10.72 -9.21
N GLN A 93 -28.01 -11.99 -8.85
CA GLN A 93 -28.37 -13.03 -9.81
C GLN A 93 -29.88 -12.99 -10.13
N PRO A 94 -30.26 -13.08 -11.41
CA PRO A 94 -31.65 -12.91 -11.83
C PRO A 94 -32.58 -14.05 -11.38
N LEU A 95 -32.03 -15.20 -10.99
CA LEU A 95 -32.78 -16.39 -10.62
C LEU A 95 -32.95 -16.56 -9.11
N THR A 96 -32.26 -15.75 -8.30
CA THR A 96 -32.28 -15.87 -6.85
C THR A 96 -33.58 -15.31 -6.28
N ARG A 97 -34.40 -16.21 -5.72
CA ARG A 97 -35.72 -15.88 -5.13
C ARG A 97 -35.71 -15.81 -3.60
N GLN A 98 -34.62 -16.25 -2.98
CA GLN A 98 -34.45 -16.19 -1.53
C GLN A 98 -34.11 -14.76 -1.10
N SER A 99 -34.51 -14.38 0.12
CA SER A 99 -34.11 -13.10 0.69
C SER A 99 -32.63 -13.12 1.07
N GLU A 100 -31.94 -11.98 0.93
CA GLU A 100 -30.53 -11.78 1.30
C GLU A 100 -30.20 -12.31 2.71
N ARG A 101 -31.06 -12.01 3.70
CA ARG A 101 -30.89 -12.50 5.09
C ARG A 101 -30.94 -14.03 5.23
N ALA A 102 -31.74 -14.70 4.40
CA ALA A 102 -31.86 -16.15 4.45
C ALA A 102 -30.62 -16.84 3.87
N ILE A 103 -30.06 -16.26 2.80
CA ILE A 103 -28.80 -16.72 2.20
C ILE A 103 -27.66 -16.49 3.21
N GLU A 104 -27.55 -15.28 3.76
CA GLU A 104 -26.54 -14.92 4.75
C GLU A 104 -26.55 -15.88 5.95
N ALA A 105 -27.70 -16.11 6.57
CA ALA A 105 -27.81 -17.01 7.73
C ALA A 105 -27.49 -18.48 7.38
N GLY A 106 -27.78 -18.92 6.15
CA GLY A 106 -27.46 -20.25 5.67
C GLY A 106 -25.96 -20.44 5.44
N GLU A 107 -25.35 -19.52 4.70
CA GLU A 107 -23.91 -19.52 4.38
C GLU A 107 -23.03 -19.39 5.64
N GLU A 108 -23.45 -18.54 6.58
CA GLU A 108 -22.72 -18.37 7.84
C GLU A 108 -22.72 -19.67 8.65
N ARG A 109 -23.89 -20.33 8.76
CA ARG A 109 -24.01 -21.60 9.48
C ARG A 109 -23.20 -22.71 8.82
N GLU A 110 -23.31 -22.87 7.50
CA GLU A 110 -22.52 -23.87 6.77
C GLU A 110 -21.01 -23.65 6.96
N CYS A 111 -20.58 -22.39 6.93
CA CYS A 111 -19.18 -22.04 7.16
C CYS A 111 -18.70 -22.38 8.58
N LEU A 112 -19.52 -22.08 9.59
CA LEU A 112 -19.23 -22.41 10.98
C LEU A 112 -19.17 -23.92 11.19
N ASP A 113 -20.18 -24.65 10.72
CA ASP A 113 -20.26 -26.11 10.86
C ASP A 113 -19.06 -26.82 10.19
N ARG A 114 -18.57 -26.28 9.07
CA ARG A 114 -17.40 -26.82 8.36
C ARG A 114 -16.10 -26.72 9.15
N TRP A 115 -15.92 -25.67 9.96
CA TRP A 115 -14.63 -25.32 10.56
C TRP A 115 -14.64 -25.20 12.09
N ALA A 116 -15.76 -25.49 12.75
CA ALA A 116 -15.90 -25.41 14.20
C ALA A 116 -14.81 -26.23 14.93
N ASP A 117 -14.65 -27.49 14.54
CA ASP A 117 -13.71 -28.42 15.17
C ASP A 117 -12.32 -28.45 14.49
N ALA A 118 -12.12 -27.64 13.45
CA ALA A 118 -10.87 -27.63 12.71
C ALA A 118 -9.81 -26.76 13.42
N PRO A 119 -8.54 -27.19 13.47
CA PRO A 119 -7.47 -26.41 14.11
C PRO A 119 -7.13 -25.10 13.35
N ASP A 120 -7.52 -25.02 12.07
CA ASP A 120 -7.36 -23.87 11.18
C ASP A 120 -8.28 -24.03 9.96
N ILE A 121 -8.70 -22.92 9.35
CA ILE A 121 -9.58 -22.90 8.16
C ILE A 121 -8.89 -23.26 6.84
N THR A 122 -7.59 -23.57 6.86
CA THR A 122 -6.85 -24.02 5.67
C THR A 122 -6.06 -25.29 5.94
N THR A 123 -5.16 -25.27 6.93
CA THR A 123 -4.39 -26.46 7.30
C THR A 123 -3.78 -26.32 8.70
N GLY A 124 -3.69 -27.44 9.41
CA GLY A 124 -3.00 -27.54 10.70
C GLY A 124 -1.47 -27.71 10.59
N ASP A 125 -0.90 -27.80 9.38
CA ASP A 125 0.53 -28.04 9.18
C ASP A 125 1.38 -26.89 9.79
N ALA A 126 2.32 -27.26 10.67
CA ALA A 126 3.16 -26.31 11.40
C ALA A 126 3.99 -25.41 10.47
N ARG A 127 4.40 -25.90 9.30
CA ARG A 127 5.18 -25.13 8.31
C ARG A 127 4.36 -24.00 7.73
N TYR A 128 3.08 -24.27 7.45
CA TYR A 128 2.15 -23.25 6.99
C TYR A 128 1.86 -22.23 8.09
N GLN A 129 1.59 -22.69 9.32
CA GLN A 129 1.36 -21.81 10.47
C GLN A 129 2.56 -20.91 10.78
N ALA A 130 3.78 -21.39 10.53
CA ALA A 130 5.02 -20.62 10.70
C ALA A 130 5.11 -19.40 9.76
N ILE A 131 4.50 -19.45 8.57
CA ILE A 131 4.48 -18.33 7.60
C ILE A 131 3.83 -17.08 8.21
N PHE A 132 2.80 -17.26 9.03
CA PHE A 132 2.04 -16.17 9.64
C PHE A 132 2.55 -15.79 11.03
N SER A 133 2.87 -16.78 11.87
CA SER A 133 3.33 -16.54 13.25
C SER A 133 4.67 -15.81 13.32
N THR A 134 5.51 -15.90 12.28
CA THR A 134 6.78 -15.17 12.19
C THR A 134 6.63 -13.71 11.72
N ARG A 135 5.40 -13.23 11.49
CA ARG A 135 5.09 -11.91 10.93
C ARG A 135 4.12 -11.14 11.85
N PRO A 136 4.55 -10.75 13.07
CA PRO A 136 3.66 -10.18 14.08
C PRO A 136 3.22 -8.74 13.76
N GLY A 137 3.84 -8.06 12.80
CA GLY A 137 3.66 -6.62 12.58
C GLY A 137 2.21 -6.20 12.34
N TYR A 138 1.50 -6.86 11.42
CA TYR A 138 0.11 -6.51 11.14
C TYR A 138 -0.85 -6.92 12.29
N PRO A 139 -0.79 -8.13 12.86
CA PRO A 139 -1.63 -8.49 14.01
C PRO A 139 -1.41 -7.62 15.24
N LEU A 140 -0.16 -7.22 15.54
CA LEU A 140 0.13 -6.27 16.62
C LEU A 140 -0.52 -4.91 16.38
N LEU A 141 -0.49 -4.43 15.13
CA LEU A 141 -1.16 -3.19 14.76
C LEU A 141 -2.70 -3.32 14.81
N ALA A 142 -3.24 -4.51 14.49
CA ALA A 142 -4.67 -4.79 14.52
C ALA A 142 -5.23 -4.94 15.93
N ALA A 143 -4.47 -5.49 16.88
CA ALA A 143 -4.91 -5.75 18.26
C ALA A 143 -5.68 -4.58 18.93
N PRO A 144 -5.18 -3.32 18.96
CA PRO A 144 -5.94 -2.23 19.59
C PRO A 144 -7.27 -1.92 18.90
N PHE A 145 -7.37 -2.11 17.58
CA PHE A 145 -8.62 -1.89 16.84
C PHE A 145 -9.61 -3.03 17.05
N VAL A 146 -9.11 -4.27 17.06
CA VAL A 146 -9.90 -5.47 17.37
C VAL A 146 -10.43 -5.39 18.81
N GLY A 147 -9.60 -5.01 19.79
CA GLY A 147 -10.04 -4.85 21.17
C GLY A 147 -11.06 -3.72 21.38
N ALA A 148 -11.01 -2.66 20.58
CA ALA A 148 -11.94 -1.53 20.69
C ALA A 148 -13.27 -1.74 19.95
N PHE A 149 -13.27 -2.47 18.83
CA PHE A 149 -14.41 -2.53 17.91
C PHE A 149 -14.86 -3.95 17.53
N GLY A 150 -14.18 -4.99 18.04
CA GLY A 150 -14.32 -6.38 17.58
C GLY A 150 -13.57 -6.65 16.28
N VAL A 151 -13.44 -7.92 15.89
CA VAL A 151 -12.64 -8.35 14.73
C VAL A 151 -13.05 -7.67 13.43
N LEU A 152 -14.33 -7.76 13.03
CA LEU A 152 -14.80 -7.24 11.75
C LEU A 152 -14.62 -5.73 11.62
N THR A 153 -15.23 -4.99 12.54
CA THR A 153 -15.18 -3.53 12.53
C THR A 153 -13.77 -3.02 12.78
N GLY A 154 -13.04 -3.63 13.71
CA GLY A 154 -11.67 -3.25 14.04
C GLY A 154 -10.73 -3.39 12.85
N MET A 155 -10.74 -4.53 12.16
CA MET A 155 -9.90 -4.73 10.97
C MET A 155 -10.34 -3.84 9.80
N ARG A 156 -11.64 -3.57 9.63
CA ARG A 156 -12.13 -2.65 8.60
C ARG A 156 -11.68 -1.22 8.87
N VAL A 157 -11.79 -0.75 10.12
CA VAL A 157 -11.31 0.57 10.54
C VAL A 157 -9.80 0.67 10.34
N LEU A 158 -9.03 -0.35 10.74
CA LEU A 158 -7.59 -0.37 10.51
C LEU A 158 -7.27 -0.26 9.00
N GLY A 159 -7.95 -1.01 8.15
CA GLY A 159 -7.80 -0.93 6.70
C GLY A 159 -8.02 0.49 6.16
N LEU A 160 -9.10 1.16 6.59
CA LEU A 160 -9.37 2.55 6.21
C LEU A 160 -8.26 3.50 6.70
N VAL A 161 -7.75 3.29 7.91
CA VAL A 161 -6.64 4.07 8.47
C VAL A 161 -5.36 3.85 7.66
N THR A 162 -5.04 2.62 7.27
CA THR A 162 -3.84 2.32 6.47
C THR A 162 -3.94 2.90 5.06
N ALA A 163 -5.10 2.79 4.40
CA ALA A 163 -5.33 3.43 3.10
C ALA A 163 -5.24 4.96 3.18
N ALA A 164 -5.87 5.58 4.18
CA ALA A 164 -5.81 7.03 4.39
C ALA A 164 -4.37 7.49 4.66
N ALA A 165 -3.65 6.82 5.57
CA ALA A 165 -2.25 7.11 5.87
C ALA A 165 -1.36 6.96 4.63
N GLY A 166 -1.58 5.93 3.80
CA GLY A 166 -0.81 5.71 2.57
C GLY A 166 -1.02 6.84 1.58
N SER A 167 -2.27 7.26 1.40
CA SER A 167 -2.61 8.39 0.54
C SER A 167 -1.95 9.70 1.01
N LEU A 168 -1.90 9.94 2.34
CA LEU A 168 -1.27 11.11 2.94
C LEU A 168 0.26 11.06 2.81
N LEU A 169 0.86 9.86 2.94
CA LEU A 169 2.30 9.66 2.68
C LEU A 169 2.63 9.94 1.23
N VAL A 170 1.82 9.50 0.26
CA VAL A 170 1.97 9.84 -1.16
C VAL A 170 1.91 11.36 -1.36
N PHE A 171 0.91 12.02 -0.78
CA PHE A 171 0.80 13.48 -0.84
C PHE A 171 2.07 14.16 -0.28
N GLY A 172 2.52 13.75 0.90
CA GLY A 172 3.71 14.28 1.56
C GLY A 172 4.99 14.06 0.77
N LEU A 173 5.16 12.85 0.22
CA LEU A 173 6.27 12.47 -0.63
C LEU A 173 6.30 13.31 -1.91
N LEU A 174 5.17 13.50 -2.60
CA LEU A 174 5.10 14.34 -3.80
C LEU A 174 5.34 15.82 -3.50
N ARG A 175 4.87 16.31 -2.34
CA ARG A 175 5.22 17.65 -1.86
C ARG A 175 6.72 17.79 -1.57
N CYS A 176 7.34 16.75 -1.02
CA CYS A 176 8.78 16.67 -0.82
C CYS A 176 9.55 16.58 -2.15
N ALA A 177 8.95 15.95 -3.16
CA ALA A 177 9.42 15.92 -4.53
C ALA A 177 9.33 17.30 -5.23
N GLY A 178 8.60 18.27 -4.63
CA GLY A 178 8.53 19.66 -5.08
C GLY A 178 7.27 20.00 -5.87
N LEU A 179 6.39 19.03 -6.12
CA LEU A 179 5.15 19.24 -6.87
C LEU A 179 4.18 20.10 -6.08
N GLY A 180 3.44 21.01 -6.72
CA GLY A 180 2.36 21.79 -6.15
C GLY A 180 1.28 20.96 -5.45
N ARG A 181 0.48 21.59 -4.59
CA ARG A 181 -0.54 20.89 -3.77
C ARG A 181 -1.57 20.13 -4.59
N ARG A 182 -2.01 20.71 -5.71
CA ARG A 182 -3.03 20.08 -6.54
C ARG A 182 -2.47 18.83 -7.22
N ALA A 183 -1.23 18.89 -7.73
CA ALA A 183 -0.58 17.72 -8.32
C ALA A 183 -0.32 16.63 -7.26
N ALA A 184 0.15 17.01 -6.08
CA ALA A 184 0.27 16.06 -4.96
C ALA A 184 -1.09 15.42 -4.57
N ALA A 185 -2.18 16.20 -4.58
CA ALA A 185 -3.54 15.67 -4.36
C ALA A 185 -3.98 14.74 -5.50
N ALA A 186 -3.60 15.02 -6.75
CA ALA A 186 -3.84 14.09 -7.86
C ALA A 186 -3.13 12.75 -7.64
N GLY A 187 -1.91 12.75 -7.09
CA GLY A 187 -1.22 11.52 -6.69
C GLY A 187 -1.90 10.79 -5.54
N GLN A 188 -2.40 11.53 -4.56
CA GLN A 188 -3.23 10.97 -3.48
C GLN A 188 -4.49 10.28 -4.01
N VAL A 189 -5.20 10.93 -4.95
CA VAL A 189 -6.37 10.35 -5.61
C VAL A 189 -5.98 9.14 -6.45
N ALA A 190 -4.89 9.20 -7.21
CA ALA A 190 -4.38 8.07 -7.98
C ALA A 190 -4.03 6.86 -7.08
N PHE A 191 -3.44 7.10 -5.91
CA PHE A 191 -3.20 6.04 -4.92
C PHE A 191 -4.52 5.36 -4.53
N LEU A 192 -5.53 6.15 -4.14
CA LEU A 192 -6.81 5.62 -3.65
C LEU A 192 -7.68 4.98 -4.75
N ALA A 193 -7.51 5.41 -6.00
CA ALA A 193 -8.28 4.93 -7.15
C ALA A 193 -7.65 3.73 -7.87
N THR A 194 -6.42 3.35 -7.52
CA THR A 194 -5.72 2.18 -8.08
C THR A 194 -5.76 1.02 -7.10
N PRO A 195 -5.33 -0.20 -7.50
CA PRO A 195 -5.24 -1.34 -6.59
C PRO A 195 -4.42 -1.06 -5.31
N LEU A 196 -3.51 -0.08 -5.32
CA LEU A 196 -2.79 0.37 -4.11
C LEU A 196 -3.71 0.80 -2.98
N GLY A 197 -4.71 1.64 -3.28
CA GLY A 197 -5.69 2.09 -2.31
C GLY A 197 -6.59 0.95 -1.84
N TRP A 198 -7.10 0.17 -2.80
CA TRP A 198 -8.00 -0.96 -2.52
C TRP A 198 -7.36 -2.00 -1.60
N TRP A 199 -6.18 -2.51 -1.94
CA TRP A 199 -5.47 -3.50 -1.14
C TRP A 199 -4.91 -2.92 0.16
N SER A 200 -4.68 -1.61 0.23
CA SER A 200 -4.34 -0.96 1.50
C SER A 200 -5.53 -0.86 2.47
N ALA A 201 -6.77 -1.00 1.99
CA ALA A 201 -7.98 -0.98 2.79
C ALA A 201 -8.45 -2.37 3.25
N GLN A 202 -7.86 -3.43 2.72
CA GLN A 202 -8.20 -4.80 3.09
C GLN A 202 -7.61 -5.19 4.45
N ALA A 203 -8.22 -6.20 5.08
CA ALA A 203 -7.80 -6.78 6.36
C ALA A 203 -6.52 -7.64 6.24
N LEU A 204 -5.47 -7.10 5.64
CA LEU A 204 -4.26 -7.84 5.28
C LEU A 204 -3.00 -6.98 5.49
N GLY A 205 -1.83 -7.64 5.47
CA GLY A 205 -0.53 -6.99 5.67
C GLY A 205 -0.09 -6.04 4.53
N GLU A 206 -0.79 -6.04 3.39
CA GLU A 206 -0.50 -5.22 2.20
C GLU A 206 -0.55 -3.73 2.49
N GLY A 207 -1.55 -3.26 3.26
CA GLY A 207 -1.66 -1.85 3.62
C GLY A 207 -0.47 -1.37 4.45
N LEU A 208 -0.14 -2.10 5.52
CA LEU A 208 1.01 -1.78 6.37
C LEU A 208 2.33 -1.87 5.59
N PHE A 209 2.50 -2.88 4.74
CA PHE A 209 3.70 -2.99 3.91
C PHE A 209 3.81 -1.85 2.89
N THR A 210 2.68 -1.40 2.32
CA THR A 210 2.64 -0.24 1.42
C THR A 210 3.02 1.06 2.15
N LEU A 211 2.53 1.27 3.39
CA LEU A 211 2.95 2.40 4.23
C LEU A 211 4.46 2.40 4.47
N CYS A 212 5.01 1.25 4.84
CA CYS A 212 6.44 1.13 5.10
C CYS A 212 7.24 1.36 3.81
N THR A 213 6.77 0.85 2.67
CA THR A 213 7.38 1.10 1.36
C THR A 213 7.40 2.59 1.05
N LEU A 214 6.27 3.29 1.20
CA LEU A 214 6.19 4.74 1.00
C LEU A 214 7.10 5.52 1.96
N GLY A 215 7.24 5.07 3.21
CA GLY A 215 8.17 5.62 4.18
C GLY A 215 9.63 5.46 3.74
N VAL A 216 10.03 4.27 3.29
CA VAL A 216 11.35 4.01 2.68
C VAL A 216 11.58 4.90 1.47
N LEU A 217 10.58 5.07 0.59
CA LEU A 217 10.70 5.94 -0.57
C LEU A 217 10.83 7.42 -0.19
N TRP A 218 10.13 7.87 0.85
CA TRP A 218 10.24 9.24 1.32
C TRP A 218 11.62 9.51 1.93
N GLY A 219 12.07 8.66 2.85
CA GLY A 219 13.42 8.76 3.42
C GLY A 219 14.50 8.65 2.34
N GLY A 220 14.34 7.71 1.41
CA GLY A 220 15.20 7.55 0.23
C GLY A 220 15.25 8.79 -0.66
N LEU A 221 14.11 9.40 -0.97
CA LEU A 221 14.05 10.63 -1.77
C LEU A 221 14.76 11.81 -1.08
N LEU A 222 14.59 11.94 0.25
CA LEU A 222 15.29 12.96 1.03
C LEU A 222 16.82 12.74 0.99
N LEU A 223 17.27 11.49 1.12
CA LEU A 223 18.67 11.11 1.02
C LEU A 223 19.24 11.34 -0.39
N ILE A 224 18.52 10.91 -1.44
CA ILE A 224 18.88 11.13 -2.86
C ILE A 224 18.90 12.62 -3.22
N ARG A 225 18.19 13.48 -2.48
CA ARG A 225 18.25 14.94 -2.65
C ARG A 225 19.24 15.63 -1.71
N ASN A 226 19.98 14.85 -0.91
CA ASN A 226 20.92 15.32 0.10
C ASN A 226 20.29 16.30 1.12
N ARG A 227 19.04 16.05 1.52
CA ARG A 227 18.26 16.90 2.45
C ARG A 227 17.99 16.18 3.75
N ARG A 228 18.16 16.87 4.88
CA ARG A 228 17.76 16.42 6.23
C ARG A 228 18.25 15.00 6.55
N LEU A 229 19.54 14.72 6.31
CA LEU A 229 20.12 13.36 6.37
C LEU A 229 19.71 12.56 7.62
N PRO A 230 19.83 13.08 8.86
CA PRO A 230 19.48 12.29 10.06
C PRO A 230 18.01 11.86 10.07
N THR A 231 17.10 12.80 9.78
CA THR A 231 15.66 12.51 9.69
C THR A 231 15.35 11.51 8.59
N ALA A 232 16.00 11.68 7.43
CA ALA A 232 15.80 10.80 6.29
C ALA A 232 16.27 9.36 6.58
N MET A 233 17.43 9.21 7.23
CA MET A 233 17.92 7.91 7.71
C MET A 233 16.96 7.29 8.72
N ALA A 234 16.50 8.05 9.71
CA ALA A 234 15.57 7.55 10.73
C ALA A 234 14.26 7.05 10.10
N ILE A 235 13.65 7.82 9.19
CA ILE A 235 12.44 7.41 8.47
C ILE A 235 12.69 6.11 7.70
N THR A 236 13.79 6.02 6.94
CA THR A 236 14.12 4.82 6.17
C THR A 236 14.31 3.59 7.06
N VAL A 237 15.08 3.71 8.15
CA VAL A 237 15.37 2.60 9.07
C VAL A 237 14.10 2.14 9.79
N VAL A 238 13.32 3.05 10.38
CA VAL A 238 12.06 2.70 11.06
C VAL A 238 11.09 2.03 10.09
N SER A 239 11.01 2.54 8.86
CA SER A 239 10.13 1.97 7.84
C SER A 239 10.59 0.56 7.42
N TYR A 240 11.90 0.32 7.27
CA TYR A 240 12.40 -1.04 7.03
C TYR A 240 12.12 -1.97 8.20
N VAL A 241 12.38 -1.57 9.45
CA VAL A 241 12.12 -2.40 10.63
C VAL A 241 10.64 -2.79 10.70
N ALA A 242 9.74 -1.83 10.54
CA ALA A 242 8.30 -2.07 10.50
C ALA A 242 7.90 -2.99 9.32
N ALA A 243 8.52 -2.82 8.15
CA ALA A 243 8.28 -3.70 7.00
C ALA A 243 8.77 -5.12 7.26
N VAL A 244 9.92 -5.31 7.93
CA VAL A 244 10.52 -6.64 8.18
C VAL A 244 9.61 -7.46 9.09
N ILE A 245 9.13 -6.87 10.20
CA ILE A 245 8.22 -7.56 11.11
C ILE A 245 6.84 -7.85 10.49
N THR A 246 6.53 -7.21 9.35
CA THR A 246 5.26 -7.40 8.62
C THR A 246 5.40 -8.42 7.48
N ARG A 247 6.41 -8.26 6.61
CA ARG A 247 6.66 -9.08 5.41
C ARG A 247 8.16 -9.11 5.05
N TYR A 248 8.98 -9.76 5.87
CA TYR A 248 10.43 -9.83 5.65
C TYR A 248 10.84 -10.29 4.25
N SER A 249 10.16 -11.28 3.65
CA SER A 249 10.48 -11.77 2.29
C SER A 249 10.27 -10.69 1.22
N SER A 250 9.21 -9.89 1.34
CA SER A 250 8.96 -8.75 0.45
C SER A 250 9.96 -7.63 0.68
N VAL A 251 10.42 -7.42 1.92
CA VAL A 251 11.50 -6.46 2.23
C VAL A 251 12.81 -6.86 1.57
N LEU A 252 13.17 -8.14 1.60
CA LEU A 252 14.40 -8.63 0.97
C LEU A 252 14.46 -8.22 -0.51
N VAL A 253 13.36 -8.48 -1.24
CA VAL A 253 13.24 -8.14 -2.67
C VAL A 253 13.27 -6.62 -2.86
N LEU A 254 12.46 -5.87 -2.10
CA LEU A 254 12.39 -4.41 -2.17
C LEU A 254 13.75 -3.75 -1.92
N ALA A 255 14.42 -4.16 -0.85
CA ALA A 255 15.69 -3.59 -0.42
C ALA A 255 16.82 -3.94 -1.40
N ALA A 256 16.84 -5.16 -1.95
CA ALA A 256 17.80 -5.55 -2.99
C ALA A 256 17.60 -4.72 -4.27
N LEU A 257 16.36 -4.55 -4.73
CA LEU A 257 16.06 -3.75 -5.93
C LEU A 257 16.31 -2.25 -5.73
N LEU A 258 16.00 -1.70 -4.55
CA LEU A 258 16.35 -0.32 -4.21
C LEU A 258 17.87 -0.12 -4.16
N THR A 259 18.62 -1.10 -3.65
CA THR A 259 20.09 -1.09 -3.70
C THR A 259 20.58 -1.05 -5.14
N ALA A 260 20.08 -1.96 -6.00
CA ALA A 260 20.48 -2.03 -7.41
C ALA A 260 20.13 -0.73 -8.16
N ALA A 261 18.91 -0.20 -7.98
CA ALA A 261 18.49 1.03 -8.63
C ALA A 261 19.28 2.26 -8.17
N THR A 262 19.63 2.35 -6.88
CA THR A 262 20.40 3.47 -6.33
C THR A 262 21.87 3.42 -6.71
N VAL A 263 22.47 2.22 -6.74
CA VAL A 263 23.81 2.01 -7.31
C VAL A 263 23.81 2.34 -8.80
N GLY A 264 22.79 1.90 -9.55
CA GLY A 264 22.60 2.28 -10.96
C GLY A 264 22.51 3.79 -11.14
N ALA A 265 21.77 4.49 -10.27
CA ALA A 265 21.67 5.94 -10.26
C ALA A 265 23.01 6.65 -9.97
N LEU A 266 23.81 6.12 -9.02
CA LEU A 266 25.16 6.60 -8.74
C LEU A 266 26.08 6.46 -9.97
N CYS A 267 25.99 5.32 -10.67
CA CYS A 267 26.78 5.08 -11.87
C CYS A 267 26.34 5.98 -13.04
N ALA A 268 25.03 6.08 -13.29
CA ALA A 268 24.48 6.73 -14.48
C ALA A 268 24.35 8.26 -14.37
N SER A 269 24.22 8.83 -13.17
CA SER A 269 23.94 10.26 -12.99
C SER A 269 24.96 10.94 -12.08
N ARG A 270 25.79 11.81 -12.66
CA ARG A 270 26.73 12.65 -11.90
C ARG A 270 26.02 13.52 -10.85
N ARG A 271 24.79 13.94 -11.11
CA ARG A 271 24.00 14.77 -10.17
C ARG A 271 23.61 14.02 -8.90
N LEU A 272 23.48 12.70 -8.97
CA LEU A 272 23.08 11.85 -7.84
C LEU A 272 24.30 11.27 -7.08
N ARG A 273 25.53 11.57 -7.53
CA ARG A 273 26.78 11.14 -6.88
C ARG A 273 27.11 12.02 -5.68
N HIS A 274 26.43 11.78 -4.57
CA HIS A 274 26.73 12.42 -3.30
C HIS A 274 26.44 11.50 -2.12
N ARG A 275 26.90 11.93 -0.93
CA ARG A 275 26.82 11.16 0.32
C ARG A 275 25.42 10.60 0.59
N GLY A 276 24.37 11.41 0.43
CA GLY A 276 23.00 10.95 0.68
C GLY A 276 22.59 9.71 -0.15
N THR A 277 22.87 9.68 -1.45
CA THR A 277 22.55 8.52 -2.31
C THR A 277 23.37 7.29 -1.91
N VAL A 278 24.65 7.45 -1.56
CA VAL A 278 25.50 6.36 -1.05
C VAL A 278 24.94 5.79 0.26
N VAL A 279 24.53 6.66 1.18
CA VAL A 279 23.91 6.24 2.46
C VAL A 279 22.63 5.46 2.20
N PHE A 280 21.77 5.90 1.27
CA PHE A 280 20.54 5.18 0.96
C PHE A 280 20.79 3.81 0.32
N ALA A 281 21.75 3.71 -0.60
CA ALA A 281 22.19 2.43 -1.16
C ALA A 281 22.72 1.51 -0.06
N GLY A 282 23.55 2.02 0.85
CA GLY A 282 24.08 1.27 2.00
C GLY A 282 23.00 0.79 2.95
N LEU A 283 22.04 1.64 3.34
CA LEU A 283 20.92 1.27 4.21
C LEU A 283 20.06 0.17 3.57
N SER A 284 19.78 0.29 2.27
CA SER A 284 19.01 -0.71 1.52
C SER A 284 19.78 -2.04 1.43
N ALA A 285 21.09 -2.00 1.21
CA ALA A 285 21.93 -3.19 1.16
C ALA A 285 22.00 -3.90 2.53
N VAL A 286 22.16 -3.13 3.60
CA VAL A 286 22.15 -3.65 4.98
C VAL A 286 20.78 -4.25 5.32
N ALA A 287 19.67 -3.62 4.91
CA ALA A 287 18.34 -4.19 5.10
C ALA A 287 18.18 -5.53 4.37
N ALA A 288 18.58 -5.62 3.09
CA ALA A 288 18.53 -6.87 2.34
C ALA A 288 19.41 -7.96 2.98
N GLY A 289 20.67 -7.63 3.30
CA GLY A 289 21.61 -8.56 3.91
C GLY A 289 21.16 -9.05 5.29
N SER A 290 20.68 -8.14 6.15
CA SER A 290 20.19 -8.50 7.49
C SER A 290 18.96 -9.40 7.43
N VAL A 291 18.02 -9.15 6.51
CA VAL A 291 16.87 -10.05 6.32
C VAL A 291 17.32 -11.42 5.83
N ALA A 292 18.22 -11.50 4.84
CA ALA A 292 18.72 -12.78 4.34
C ALA A 292 19.44 -13.59 5.43
N VAL A 293 20.26 -12.92 6.26
CA VAL A 293 20.93 -13.53 7.40
C VAL A 293 19.92 -13.97 8.47
N ALA A 294 18.96 -13.12 8.82
CA ALA A 294 17.93 -13.43 9.81
C ALA A 294 17.09 -14.64 9.39
N MET A 295 16.70 -14.73 8.11
CA MET A 295 15.97 -15.88 7.59
C MET A 295 16.74 -17.20 7.81
N ARG A 296 18.06 -17.18 7.60
CA ARG A 296 18.91 -18.36 7.80
C ARG A 296 19.13 -18.66 9.28
N VAL A 297 19.46 -17.66 10.09
CA VAL A 297 19.84 -17.82 11.50
C VAL A 297 18.64 -18.17 12.39
N LEU A 298 17.48 -17.54 12.14
CA LEU A 298 16.27 -17.76 12.92
C LEU A 298 15.39 -18.89 12.37
N GLY A 299 15.81 -19.55 11.28
CA GLY A 299 15.02 -20.60 10.62
C GLY A 299 13.66 -20.09 10.12
N LEU A 300 13.59 -18.83 9.68
CA LEU A 300 12.32 -18.28 9.17
C LEU A 300 11.91 -19.02 7.90
N PRO A 301 10.60 -19.14 7.63
CA PRO A 301 10.10 -19.76 6.41
C PRO A 301 10.79 -19.18 5.17
N SER A 302 11.48 -20.07 4.44
CA SER A 302 12.26 -19.73 3.26
C SER A 302 11.38 -19.69 2.00
N SER A 303 11.93 -19.19 0.89
CA SER A 303 11.24 -19.24 -0.40
C SER A 303 10.89 -20.68 -0.80
N GLN A 304 11.74 -21.66 -0.45
CA GLN A 304 11.46 -23.08 -0.71
C GLN A 304 10.18 -23.55 -0.02
N ILE A 305 9.99 -23.18 1.25
CA ILE A 305 8.80 -23.57 2.03
C ILE A 305 7.55 -22.91 1.44
N THR A 306 7.65 -21.63 1.07
CA THR A 306 6.51 -20.92 0.46
C THR A 306 6.16 -21.48 -0.94
N LEU A 307 7.15 -21.94 -1.71
CA LEU A 307 6.89 -22.62 -2.98
C LEU A 307 6.23 -23.99 -2.76
N GLN A 308 6.69 -24.76 -1.78
CA GLN A 308 6.02 -26.01 -1.44
C GLN A 308 4.59 -25.74 -0.99
N ASP A 309 4.35 -24.76 -0.13
CA ASP A 309 2.99 -24.32 0.24
C ASP A 309 2.10 -24.10 -1.00
N THR A 310 2.61 -23.36 -1.99
CA THR A 310 1.89 -23.10 -3.24
C THR A 310 1.60 -24.39 -4.02
N PHE A 311 2.61 -25.21 -4.31
CA PHE A 311 2.45 -26.39 -5.17
C PHE A 311 1.77 -27.58 -4.50
N THR A 312 1.78 -27.61 -3.17
CA THR A 312 1.13 -28.68 -2.38
C THR A 312 -0.27 -28.32 -1.91
N ARG A 313 -0.82 -27.17 -2.34
CA ARG A 313 -2.09 -26.63 -1.83
C ARG A 313 -2.10 -26.60 -0.30
N HIS A 314 -1.19 -25.84 0.29
CA HIS A 314 -1.03 -25.72 1.74
C HIS A 314 -0.69 -27.04 2.44
N PHE A 315 0.26 -27.79 1.86
CA PHE A 315 0.75 -29.09 2.36
C PHE A 315 -0.32 -30.18 2.46
N THR A 316 -1.40 -30.06 1.67
CA THR A 316 -2.46 -31.09 1.57
C THR A 316 -2.15 -32.11 0.47
N ALA A 317 -1.20 -31.82 -0.41
CA ALA A 317 -0.69 -32.73 -1.43
C ALA A 317 0.81 -33.04 -1.20
N PRO A 318 1.33 -34.13 -1.81
CA PRO A 318 2.75 -34.48 -1.71
C PRO A 318 3.68 -33.38 -2.22
N GLU A 319 4.86 -33.27 -1.62
CA GLU A 319 5.89 -32.29 -1.99
C GLU A 319 6.38 -32.47 -3.44
N VAL A 320 6.72 -31.34 -4.07
CA VAL A 320 7.29 -31.32 -5.41
C VAL A 320 8.81 -31.44 -5.33
N ALA A 321 9.40 -32.32 -6.14
CA ALA A 321 10.85 -32.55 -6.13
C ALA A 321 11.67 -31.32 -6.57
N ASP A 322 11.19 -30.59 -7.58
CA ASP A 322 11.80 -29.36 -8.09
C ASP A 322 10.79 -28.18 -8.10
N PRO A 323 10.58 -27.51 -6.96
CA PRO A 323 9.64 -26.40 -6.88
C PRO A 323 10.12 -25.16 -7.65
N TRP A 324 11.42 -25.00 -7.89
CA TRP A 324 11.94 -23.86 -8.66
C TRP A 324 11.69 -24.06 -10.16
N GLY A 325 11.95 -25.26 -10.69
CA GLY A 325 11.58 -25.61 -12.06
C GLY A 325 10.08 -25.44 -12.32
N ALA A 326 9.25 -25.92 -11.37
CA ALA A 326 7.80 -25.73 -11.42
C ALA A 326 7.39 -24.24 -11.41
N LEU A 327 8.06 -23.42 -10.58
CA LEU A 327 7.85 -21.97 -10.55
C LEU A 327 8.14 -21.32 -11.90
N PHE A 328 9.28 -21.62 -12.54
CA PHE A 328 9.63 -21.01 -13.81
C PHE A 328 8.62 -21.36 -14.91
N GLY A 329 8.17 -22.62 -14.96
CA GLY A 329 7.13 -23.06 -15.89
C GLY A 329 5.81 -22.31 -15.66
N LEU A 330 5.37 -22.22 -14.40
CA LEU A 330 4.13 -21.53 -14.03
C LEU A 330 4.21 -20.02 -14.30
N ALA A 331 5.33 -19.38 -13.93
CA ALA A 331 5.57 -17.96 -14.16
C ALA A 331 5.56 -17.61 -15.66
N ALA A 332 6.18 -18.44 -16.51
CA ALA A 332 6.17 -18.22 -17.95
C ALA A 332 4.73 -18.29 -18.52
N GLY A 333 3.94 -19.27 -18.10
CA GLY A 333 2.53 -19.39 -18.48
C GLY A 333 1.70 -18.20 -17.99
N PHE A 334 1.88 -17.82 -16.73
CA PHE A 334 1.22 -16.67 -16.12
C PHE A 334 1.51 -15.36 -16.86
N TRP A 335 2.78 -15.02 -17.09
CA TRP A 335 3.14 -13.75 -17.73
C TRP A 335 2.61 -13.67 -19.17
N ARG A 336 2.61 -14.77 -19.92
CA ARG A 336 1.97 -14.82 -21.25
C ARG A 336 0.48 -14.53 -21.17
N HIS A 337 -0.23 -15.14 -20.21
CA HIS A 337 -1.65 -14.87 -19.99
C HIS A 337 -1.89 -13.42 -19.57
N TRP A 338 -1.13 -12.91 -18.60
CA TRP A 338 -1.21 -11.53 -18.13
C TRP A 338 -0.99 -10.53 -19.27
N PHE A 339 0.02 -10.73 -20.13
CA PHE A 339 0.22 -9.86 -21.30
C PHE A 339 -0.94 -9.90 -22.29
N ALA A 340 -1.58 -11.05 -22.47
CA ALA A 340 -2.78 -11.15 -23.31
C ALA A 340 -3.95 -10.36 -22.70
N GLU A 341 -4.15 -10.41 -21.39
CA GLU A 341 -5.15 -9.59 -20.68
C GLU A 341 -4.84 -8.09 -20.82
N GLN A 342 -3.57 -7.69 -20.66
CA GLN A 342 -3.17 -6.31 -20.84
C GLN A 342 -3.27 -5.85 -22.31
N ALA A 343 -3.12 -6.73 -23.29
CA ALA A 343 -3.36 -6.38 -24.68
C ALA A 343 -4.85 -6.09 -24.94
N ALA A 344 -5.76 -6.78 -24.24
CA ALA A 344 -7.20 -6.54 -24.33
C ALA A 344 -7.64 -5.28 -23.55
N LEU A 345 -7.06 -5.02 -22.38
CA LEU A 345 -7.35 -3.88 -21.52
C LEU A 345 -6.05 -3.16 -21.10
N PRO A 346 -5.44 -2.34 -21.97
CA PRO A 346 -4.08 -1.83 -21.78
C PRO A 346 -3.97 -0.65 -20.81
N TYR A 347 -4.96 -0.42 -19.95
CA TYR A 347 -4.99 0.76 -19.09
C TYR A 347 -3.78 0.82 -18.15
N PHE A 348 -3.40 -0.30 -17.53
CA PHE A 348 -2.22 -0.35 -16.67
C PHE A 348 -0.93 -0.06 -17.45
N LEU A 349 -0.75 -0.67 -18.63
CA LEU A 349 0.43 -0.45 -19.47
C LEU A 349 0.53 0.99 -19.97
N LEU A 350 -0.58 1.58 -20.44
CA LEU A 350 -0.63 2.96 -20.92
C LEU A 350 -0.34 3.96 -19.80
N LEU A 351 -0.98 3.81 -18.64
CA LEU A 351 -0.75 4.68 -17.49
C LEU A 351 0.68 4.54 -16.98
N THR A 352 1.22 3.33 -16.94
CA THR A 352 2.60 3.07 -16.53
C THR A 352 3.60 3.66 -17.53
N ALA A 353 3.36 3.56 -18.83
CA ALA A 353 4.21 4.17 -19.86
C ALA A 353 4.23 5.70 -19.74
N LEU A 354 3.08 6.34 -19.60
CA LEU A 354 2.96 7.78 -19.38
C LEU A 354 3.67 8.22 -18.10
N ALA A 355 3.46 7.48 -17.01
CA ALA A 355 4.09 7.75 -15.73
C ALA A 355 5.60 7.55 -15.77
N ALA A 356 6.09 6.49 -16.42
CA ALA A 356 7.51 6.21 -16.60
C ALA A 356 8.18 7.30 -17.43
N TRP A 357 7.55 7.74 -18.53
CA TRP A 357 8.02 8.89 -19.31
C TRP A 357 8.12 10.16 -18.44
N ALA A 358 7.08 10.47 -17.67
CA ALA A 358 7.08 11.65 -16.81
C ALA A 358 8.14 11.57 -15.70
N LEU A 359 8.33 10.39 -15.11
CA LEU A 359 9.36 10.13 -14.08
C LEU A 359 10.78 10.22 -14.65
N ALA A 360 11.01 9.70 -15.85
CA ALA A 360 12.30 9.79 -16.53
C ALA A 360 12.64 11.24 -16.91
N THR A 361 11.63 12.02 -17.34
CA THR A 361 11.82 13.38 -17.83
C THR A 361 11.87 14.41 -16.70
N TYR A 362 11.08 14.23 -15.63
CA TYR A 362 10.83 15.26 -14.61
C TYR A 362 10.98 14.77 -13.16
N GLY A 363 11.32 13.50 -12.93
CA GLY A 363 11.24 12.88 -11.60
C GLY A 363 12.40 13.19 -10.64
N ASP A 364 13.55 13.68 -11.12
CA ASP A 364 14.73 14.04 -10.30
C ASP A 364 15.05 13.02 -9.19
N GLY A 365 15.29 11.76 -9.59
CA GLY A 365 15.59 10.64 -8.69
C GLY A 365 14.38 9.79 -8.29
N LEU A 366 13.16 10.35 -8.33
CA LEU A 366 11.92 9.62 -8.04
C LEU A 366 11.68 8.45 -9.01
N GLY A 367 12.15 8.56 -10.26
CA GLY A 367 12.02 7.50 -11.26
C GLY A 367 12.75 6.20 -10.89
N TRP A 368 13.95 6.29 -10.30
CA TRP A 368 14.70 5.11 -9.85
C TRP A 368 13.97 4.37 -8.72
N LEU A 369 13.41 5.15 -7.79
CA LEU A 369 12.62 4.64 -6.68
C LEU A 369 11.34 3.94 -7.18
N ALA A 370 10.60 4.60 -8.07
CA ALA A 370 9.39 4.06 -8.67
C ALA A 370 9.65 2.77 -9.47
N LEU A 371 10.73 2.74 -10.25
CA LEU A 371 11.15 1.55 -11.00
C LEU A 371 11.46 0.38 -10.06
N ALA A 372 12.26 0.59 -9.01
CA ALA A 372 12.59 -0.45 -8.04
C ALA A 372 11.33 -1.03 -7.38
N THR A 373 10.35 -0.18 -7.01
CA THR A 373 9.09 -0.65 -6.44
C THR A 373 8.21 -1.40 -7.42
N ALA A 374 8.17 -0.98 -8.70
CA ALA A 374 7.42 -1.68 -9.72
C ALA A 374 7.99 -3.08 -9.99
N LEU A 375 9.32 -3.16 -10.10
CA LEU A 375 10.03 -4.44 -10.23
C LEU A 375 9.83 -5.32 -8.99
N THR A 376 9.74 -4.72 -7.80
CA THR A 376 9.41 -5.46 -6.57
C THR A 376 8.05 -6.13 -6.71
N GLY A 377 7.00 -5.39 -7.11
CA GLY A 377 5.68 -5.96 -7.35
C GLY A 377 5.71 -7.10 -8.38
N ALA A 378 6.40 -6.89 -9.51
CA ALA A 378 6.54 -7.93 -10.53
C ALA A 378 7.28 -9.18 -10.03
N CYS A 379 8.33 -9.02 -9.21
CA CYS A 379 9.02 -10.14 -8.58
C CYS A 379 8.15 -10.89 -7.58
N LEU A 380 7.31 -10.18 -6.81
CA LEU A 380 6.37 -10.80 -5.87
C LEU A 380 5.30 -11.64 -6.59
N VAL A 381 4.76 -11.14 -7.71
CA VAL A 381 3.86 -11.89 -8.59
C VAL A 381 4.58 -13.09 -9.21
N THR A 382 5.81 -12.89 -9.69
CA THR A 382 6.61 -13.99 -10.26
C THR A 382 6.88 -15.10 -9.25
N ALA A 383 7.01 -14.77 -7.96
CA ALA A 383 7.21 -15.75 -6.90
C ALA A 383 5.93 -16.52 -6.54
N HIS A 384 4.73 -15.98 -6.85
CA HIS A 384 3.44 -16.62 -6.65
C HIS A 384 2.51 -16.29 -7.83
N PRO A 385 2.75 -16.91 -9.01
CA PRO A 385 2.09 -16.56 -10.27
C PRO A 385 0.67 -17.15 -10.34
N LEU A 386 -0.18 -16.74 -9.40
CA LEU A 386 -1.57 -17.15 -9.24
C LEU A 386 -2.49 -16.00 -9.66
N VAL A 387 -3.38 -16.24 -10.63
CA VAL A 387 -4.27 -15.22 -11.20
C VAL A 387 -5.12 -14.53 -10.12
N GLN A 388 -5.66 -15.32 -9.18
CA GLN A 388 -6.50 -14.82 -8.09
C GLN A 388 -5.74 -13.96 -7.06
N GLU A 389 -4.40 -14.02 -7.02
CA GLU A 389 -3.58 -13.25 -6.10
C GLU A 389 -2.75 -12.16 -6.78
N ALA A 390 -2.67 -12.19 -8.12
CA ALA A 390 -1.77 -11.34 -8.89
C ALA A 390 -2.04 -9.84 -8.67
N ASP A 391 -3.29 -9.42 -8.59
CA ASP A 391 -3.64 -8.02 -8.34
C ASP A 391 -3.18 -7.56 -6.94
N ARG A 392 -3.32 -8.42 -5.93
CA ARG A 392 -2.86 -8.19 -4.55
C ARG A 392 -1.33 -8.11 -4.46
N LEU A 393 -0.65 -9.11 -4.99
CA LEU A 393 0.81 -9.23 -4.88
C LEU A 393 1.55 -8.25 -5.79
N GLY A 394 0.94 -7.93 -6.93
CA GLY A 394 1.44 -6.99 -7.93
C GLY A 394 1.14 -5.54 -7.62
N VAL A 395 0.49 -5.23 -6.49
CA VAL A 395 0.02 -3.88 -6.17
C VAL A 395 1.10 -2.79 -6.29
N LEU A 396 2.36 -3.11 -5.96
CA LEU A 396 3.49 -2.17 -6.09
C LEU A 396 3.85 -1.83 -7.55
N MET A 397 3.41 -2.62 -8.53
CA MET A 397 3.54 -2.30 -9.96
C MET A 397 2.82 -1.01 -10.34
N TRP A 398 1.84 -0.57 -9.53
CA TRP A 398 1.12 0.70 -9.71
C TRP A 398 1.84 1.92 -9.14
N MET A 399 2.95 1.73 -8.40
CA MET A 399 3.68 2.84 -7.79
C MET A 399 4.19 3.88 -8.81
N PRO A 400 4.69 3.52 -10.01
CA PRO A 400 5.00 4.50 -11.05
C PRO A 400 3.80 5.37 -11.41
N VAL A 401 2.60 4.79 -11.57
CA VAL A 401 1.38 5.55 -11.91
C VAL A 401 1.10 6.61 -10.86
N VAL A 402 1.11 6.22 -9.58
CA VAL A 402 0.85 7.10 -8.44
C VAL A 402 1.88 8.23 -8.32
N LEU A 403 3.15 7.94 -8.61
CA LEU A 403 4.24 8.92 -8.47
C LEU A 403 4.47 9.77 -9.72
N GLY A 404 4.16 9.23 -10.90
CA GLY A 404 4.50 9.80 -12.20
C GLY A 404 3.39 10.63 -12.83
N LEU A 405 2.12 10.20 -12.79
CA LEU A 405 1.02 11.00 -13.35
C LEU A 405 0.91 12.40 -12.72
N PRO A 406 1.14 12.61 -11.41
CA PRO A 406 1.19 13.94 -10.81
C PRO A 406 2.20 14.89 -11.45
N LEU A 407 3.32 14.39 -11.98
CA LEU A 407 4.30 15.21 -12.67
C LEU A 407 3.73 15.81 -13.97
N ILE A 408 2.88 15.05 -14.67
CA ILE A 408 2.17 15.51 -15.86
C ILE A 408 1.17 16.62 -15.49
N VAL A 409 0.40 16.38 -14.43
CA VAL A 409 -0.58 17.34 -13.89
C VAL A 409 0.10 18.65 -13.47
N GLU A 410 1.25 18.57 -12.80
CA GLU A 410 2.03 19.74 -12.38
C GLU A 410 2.43 20.60 -13.60
N ARG A 411 2.90 19.96 -14.69
CA ARG A 411 3.29 20.67 -15.91
C ARG A 411 2.11 21.36 -16.59
N HIS A 412 0.97 20.69 -16.71
CA HIS A 412 -0.21 21.30 -17.32
C HIS A 412 -0.72 22.51 -16.53
N TRP A 413 -0.69 22.45 -15.20
CA TRP A 413 -1.14 23.58 -14.38
C TRP A 413 -0.11 24.69 -14.22
N ALA A 414 1.19 24.38 -14.25
CA ALA A 414 2.24 25.41 -14.23
C ALA A 414 2.25 26.27 -15.50
N MET A 415 1.78 25.76 -16.65
CA MET A 415 1.72 26.51 -17.91
C MET A 415 0.49 27.42 -18.06
N ARG A 416 -0.60 27.19 -17.30
CA ARG A 416 -1.83 28.00 -17.39
C ARG A 416 -1.67 29.48 -16.97
N PRO A 417 -0.99 29.81 -15.85
CA PRO A 417 -0.85 31.21 -15.42
C PRO A 417 -0.09 32.07 -16.43
N VAL A 418 0.91 31.51 -17.11
CA VAL A 418 1.72 32.23 -18.11
C VAL A 418 0.87 32.59 -19.34
N ARG A 419 0.09 31.64 -19.86
CA ARG A 419 -0.80 31.87 -21.01
C ARG A 419 -1.94 32.85 -20.71
N GLU A 420 -2.47 32.86 -19.47
CA GLU A 420 -3.51 33.84 -19.08
C GLU A 420 -2.95 35.26 -18.97
N LEU A 421 -1.72 35.41 -18.46
CA LEU A 421 -1.03 36.71 -18.42
C LEU A 421 -0.69 37.23 -19.82
N GLU A 422 -0.24 36.35 -20.72
CA GLU A 422 0.01 36.70 -22.13
C GLU A 422 -1.28 37.10 -22.86
N LYS A 423 -2.38 36.36 -22.68
CA LYS A 423 -3.68 36.74 -23.25
C LYS A 423 -4.23 38.04 -22.68
N ARG A 424 -4.06 38.32 -21.39
CA ARG A 424 -4.46 39.61 -20.79
C ARG A 424 -3.61 40.77 -21.32
N ARG A 425 -2.32 40.56 -21.57
CA ARG A 425 -1.45 41.57 -22.19
C ARG A 425 -1.82 41.81 -23.67
N ALA A 426 -2.13 40.76 -24.43
CA ALA A 426 -2.55 40.87 -25.83
C ALA A 426 -3.94 41.50 -25.98
N GLY A 427 -4.90 41.18 -25.09
CA GLY A 427 -6.23 41.80 -25.11
C GLY A 427 -6.24 43.26 -24.66
N ALA A 428 -5.24 43.71 -23.90
CA ALA A 428 -5.08 45.12 -23.50
C ALA A 428 -4.37 45.98 -24.56
N SER A 429 -3.72 45.37 -25.55
CA SER A 429 -3.10 46.07 -26.69
C SER A 429 -4.07 46.33 -27.84
N ASP A 430 -5.14 45.53 -27.97
CA ASP A 430 -6.17 45.70 -29.02
C ASP A 430 -7.27 46.71 -28.66
N SER A 431 -7.22 47.30 -27.46
CA SER A 431 -8.19 48.29 -26.99
C SER A 431 -7.64 49.72 -26.95
N ARG A 432 -6.66 50.06 -27.80
CA ARG A 432 -6.10 51.42 -27.92
C ARG A 432 -6.22 51.97 -29.33
#